data_AF-A6E6R5-F1
#
_entry.id   AF-A6E6R5-F1
#
_cell.length_a   1.000
_cell.length_b   1.000
_cell.length_c   1.000
_cell.angle_alpha   90.00
_cell.angle_beta   90.00
_cell.angle_gamma   90.00
#
_symmetry.space_group_name_H-M   'P 1'
#
loop_
_entity.id
_entity.type
_entity.pdbx_description
1 polymer ?
#
loop_
_entity_poly.entity_id
_entity_poly.type
_entity_poly.pdbx_seq_one_letter_code
_entity_poly.pdbx_strand_id
1 'polypeptide(L)'
;MKPIEIMKIRPLFILLFLVTALGFSCQQVSAQGRSTYRMFDWELTKILMTVTIDGNQIEVSGYHVMGQPYQIEKALLPTSAPDLFYFDGSVMHLVTSESKAPFRLVYLDRSSKKLELYGDTAFADQRAVEQFISNRKNLITSFAYLLTSDLELKEAQAFPALKTISKADQERYRRVDKKRYQELSSLDLNGLSTDQKVVMMVKQTNLIYRNCLLIGYRPPIDQSEFSFLKQLTYQEP
;
A
#
# COMPACT_ATOMS: atom_id res chain seq x y z
N MET A 1 25.60 41.00 27.52
CA MET A 1 25.48 39.96 26.48
C MET A 1 25.82 40.55 25.12
N LYS A 2 26.90 40.05 24.53
CA LYS A 2 27.34 40.00 23.12
C LYS A 2 28.87 39.76 23.16
N PRO A 3 29.50 39.14 22.16
CA PRO A 3 29.14 37.96 21.36
C PRO A 3 30.26 36.89 21.44
N ILE A 4 30.02 35.67 20.98
CA ILE A 4 31.09 34.89 20.33
C ILE A 4 30.61 34.56 18.93
N GLU A 5 31.18 35.28 17.99
CA GLU A 5 31.25 34.92 16.59
C GLU A 5 32.15 33.68 16.45
N ILE A 6 31.70 32.69 15.69
CA ILE A 6 32.63 31.91 14.88
C ILE A 6 32.22 32.12 13.42
N MET A 7 33.05 32.90 12.74
CA MET A 7 33.04 33.12 11.31
C MET A 7 33.28 31.83 10.52
N LYS A 8 32.42 31.65 9.51
CA LYS A 8 32.71 31.23 8.12
C LYS A 8 33.96 30.37 7.86
N ILE A 9 33.74 29.17 7.30
CA ILE A 9 34.47 28.67 6.12
C ILE A 9 33.52 27.87 5.18
N ARG A 10 33.30 28.39 3.98
CA ARG A 10 33.13 27.67 2.69
C ARG A 10 34.37 28.08 1.85
N PRO A 11 34.84 27.36 0.81
CA PRO A 11 34.16 26.40 -0.09
C PRO A 11 35.01 25.10 -0.28
N LEU A 12 34.66 24.08 -1.07
CA LEU A 12 34.84 24.07 -2.54
C LEU A 12 34.70 22.60 -3.09
N PHE A 13 33.98 22.47 -4.23
CA PHE A 13 33.91 21.38 -5.26
C PHE A 13 33.77 19.90 -4.81
N ILE A 14 32.84 19.10 -5.35
CA ILE A 14 32.79 18.67 -6.76
C ILE A 14 31.37 18.76 -7.35
N LEU A 15 31.34 19.35 -8.54
CA LEU A 15 30.28 19.32 -9.53
C LEU A 15 30.35 17.96 -10.26
N LEU A 16 29.26 17.21 -10.34
CA LEU A 16 29.07 16.28 -11.45
C LEU A 16 27.63 16.40 -11.96
N PHE A 17 27.50 17.17 -13.03
CA PHE A 17 26.35 17.08 -13.93
C PHE A 17 26.55 15.84 -14.80
N LEU A 18 25.51 15.02 -14.91
CA LEU A 18 25.26 14.27 -16.13
C LEU A 18 23.75 14.20 -16.36
N VAL A 19 23.30 15.15 -17.17
CA VAL A 19 22.05 15.06 -17.92
C VAL A 19 22.20 13.86 -18.86
N THR A 20 21.38 12.83 -18.65
CA THR A 20 20.96 11.95 -19.73
C THR A 20 19.45 12.08 -19.87
N ALA A 21 19.06 13.04 -20.72
CA ALA A 21 17.86 12.92 -21.50
C ALA A 21 18.10 11.80 -22.52
N LEU A 22 17.73 10.58 -22.17
CA LEU A 22 17.49 9.53 -23.13
C LEU A 22 16.24 8.79 -22.66
N GLY A 23 15.22 8.83 -23.52
CA GLY A 23 14.05 8.00 -23.38
C GLY A 23 14.51 6.57 -23.20
N PHE A 24 14.28 6.03 -22.00
CA PHE A 24 14.23 4.60 -21.84
C PHE A 24 12.92 4.15 -22.46
N SER A 25 13.06 3.78 -23.74
CA SER A 25 12.33 2.72 -24.39
C SER A 25 11.81 1.75 -23.35
N CYS A 26 10.49 1.55 -23.43
CA CYS A 26 9.77 0.44 -22.86
C CYS A 26 10.48 -0.86 -23.27
N GLN A 27 11.49 -1.27 -22.50
CA GLN A 27 11.92 -2.65 -22.52
C GLN A 27 10.78 -3.42 -21.86
N GLN A 28 10.13 -4.26 -22.67
CA GLN A 28 9.36 -5.39 -22.20
C GLN A 28 10.20 -6.13 -21.15
N VAL A 29 9.99 -5.83 -19.88
CA VAL A 29 10.35 -6.73 -18.80
C VAL A 29 9.35 -7.87 -18.95
N SER A 30 9.83 -9.01 -19.44
CA SER A 30 9.14 -10.28 -19.33
C SER A 30 8.68 -10.43 -17.87
N ALA A 31 7.39 -10.26 -17.63
CA ALA A 31 6.77 -10.34 -16.32
C ALA A 31 6.70 -11.81 -15.86
N GLN A 32 7.85 -12.36 -15.49
CA GLN A 32 8.02 -13.57 -14.66
C GLN A 32 9.10 -13.29 -13.61
N GLY A 33 9.04 -12.10 -13.00
CA GLY A 33 9.95 -11.68 -11.94
C GLY A 33 9.27 -11.78 -10.58
N ARG A 34 9.96 -12.43 -9.63
CA ARG A 34 9.66 -12.35 -8.20
C ARG A 34 9.48 -10.89 -7.79
N SER A 35 8.36 -10.57 -7.14
CA SER A 35 8.03 -9.22 -6.65
C SER A 35 7.76 -9.28 -5.14
N THR A 36 8.32 -8.35 -4.37
CA THR A 36 8.16 -8.34 -2.91
C THR A 36 7.36 -7.13 -2.48
N TYR A 37 6.29 -7.33 -1.72
CA TYR A 37 5.39 -6.29 -1.24
C TYR A 37 5.46 -6.19 0.27
N ARG A 38 5.49 -4.97 0.82
CA ARG A 38 5.62 -4.76 2.27
C ARG A 38 4.58 -3.82 2.83
N MET A 39 4.15 -4.12 4.06
CA MET A 39 3.41 -3.24 4.94
C MET A 39 4.33 -2.81 6.09
N PHE A 40 4.41 -1.52 6.33
CA PHE A 40 5.20 -0.95 7.42
C PHE A 40 4.29 -0.51 8.56
N ASP A 41 4.84 -0.37 9.76
CA ASP A 41 4.17 0.42 10.79
C ASP A 41 4.22 1.91 10.43
N TRP A 42 3.40 2.72 11.11
CA TRP A 42 3.20 4.12 10.74
C TRP A 42 4.45 5.01 10.89
N GLU A 43 5.42 4.57 11.68
CA GLU A 43 6.66 5.28 12.03
C GLU A 43 7.84 4.71 11.24
N LEU A 44 7.58 3.71 10.38
CA LEU A 44 8.57 3.03 9.56
C LEU A 44 9.71 2.43 10.42
N THR A 45 9.40 1.94 11.62
CA THR A 45 10.36 1.26 12.49
C THR A 45 10.47 -0.22 12.19
N LYS A 46 9.42 -0.83 11.61
CA LYS A 46 9.36 -2.27 11.33
C LYS A 46 8.48 -2.60 10.12
N ILE A 47 8.75 -3.76 9.53
CA ILE A 47 7.88 -4.38 8.53
C ILE A 47 6.85 -5.24 9.29
N LEU A 48 5.57 -4.95 9.10
CA LEU A 48 4.46 -5.69 9.71
C LEU A 48 4.12 -6.96 8.91
N MET A 49 4.25 -6.88 7.59
CA MET A 49 3.94 -7.97 6.66
C MET A 49 4.80 -7.85 5.41
N THR A 50 5.29 -8.98 4.92
CA THR A 50 5.95 -9.15 3.62
C THR A 50 5.19 -10.19 2.81
N VAL A 51 4.88 -9.85 1.56
CA VAL A 51 4.25 -10.77 0.61
C VAL A 51 5.17 -10.86 -0.61
N THR A 52 5.69 -12.05 -0.91
CA THR A 52 6.42 -12.32 -2.15
C THR A 52 5.48 -12.97 -3.15
N ILE A 53 5.47 -12.52 -4.39
CA ILE A 53 4.79 -13.16 -5.52
C ILE A 53 5.85 -13.64 -6.51
N ASP A 54 5.93 -14.93 -6.76
CA ASP A 54 6.85 -15.54 -7.72
C ASP A 54 6.10 -16.49 -8.66
N GLY A 55 5.92 -16.07 -9.91
CA GLY A 55 5.02 -16.74 -10.85
C GLY A 55 3.60 -16.88 -10.27
N ASN A 56 3.16 -18.12 -10.06
CA ASN A 56 1.86 -18.46 -9.47
C ASN A 56 1.97 -18.87 -7.99
N GLN A 57 3.05 -18.49 -7.30
CA GLN A 57 3.22 -18.73 -5.88
C GLN A 57 3.13 -17.43 -5.10
N ILE A 58 2.55 -17.53 -3.91
CA ILE A 58 2.55 -16.49 -2.90
C ILE A 58 3.26 -17.00 -1.65
N GLU A 59 4.18 -16.19 -1.17
CA GLU A 59 4.78 -16.32 0.15
C GLU A 59 4.27 -15.16 1.01
N VAL A 60 3.63 -15.43 2.15
CA VAL A 60 3.27 -14.36 3.11
C VAL A 60 3.98 -14.61 4.42
N SER A 61 4.69 -13.60 4.88
CA SER A 61 5.28 -13.55 6.21
C SER A 61 4.89 -12.29 6.96
N GLY A 62 4.83 -12.35 8.28
CA GLY A 62 4.49 -11.21 9.11
C GLY A 62 4.42 -11.56 10.58
N TYR A 63 4.07 -10.58 11.40
CA TYR A 63 3.84 -10.79 12.82
C TYR A 63 2.37 -11.09 13.07
N HIS A 64 2.08 -12.16 13.81
CA HIS A 64 0.74 -12.36 14.37
C HIS A 64 0.41 -11.20 15.33
N VAL A 65 -0.89 -11.01 15.66
CA VAL A 65 -1.34 -10.14 16.76
C VAL A 65 -0.64 -10.48 18.09
N MET A 66 -0.05 -11.68 18.21
CA MET A 66 0.70 -12.15 19.38
C MET A 66 2.24 -12.12 19.21
N GLY A 67 2.76 -11.45 18.17
CA GLY A 67 4.20 -11.23 17.98
C GLY A 67 5.00 -12.43 17.44
N GLN A 68 4.37 -13.58 17.17
CA GLN A 68 5.04 -14.72 16.55
C GLN A 68 5.10 -14.53 15.02
N PRO A 69 6.26 -14.78 14.39
CA PRO A 69 6.36 -14.77 12.94
C PRO A 69 5.56 -15.95 12.36
N TYR A 70 4.90 -15.73 11.24
CA TYR A 70 4.37 -16.80 10.41
C TYR A 70 4.95 -16.72 9.00
N GLN A 71 5.00 -17.85 8.31
CA GLN A 71 5.36 -17.95 6.90
C GLN A 71 4.42 -18.95 6.24
N ILE A 72 3.84 -18.57 5.11
CA ILE A 72 2.97 -19.43 4.33
C ILE A 72 3.44 -19.40 2.90
N GLU A 73 3.45 -20.56 2.24
CA GLU A 73 3.76 -20.68 0.81
C GLU A 73 2.64 -21.46 0.14
N LYS A 74 1.96 -20.83 -0.83
CA LYS A 74 0.77 -21.39 -1.46
C LYS A 74 0.72 -21.03 -2.95
N ALA A 75 0.01 -21.85 -3.71
CA ALA A 75 -0.35 -21.50 -5.09
C ALA A 75 -1.40 -20.38 -5.10
N LEU A 76 -1.19 -19.39 -5.96
CA LEU A 76 -2.18 -18.42 -6.39
C LEU A 76 -3.04 -19.04 -7.49
N LEU A 77 -4.34 -19.04 -7.27
CA LEU A 77 -5.33 -19.54 -8.20
C LEU A 77 -6.04 -18.34 -8.85
N PRO A 78 -6.22 -18.35 -10.18
CA PRO A 78 -6.82 -17.22 -10.90
C PRO A 78 -8.34 -17.12 -10.64
N THR A 79 -8.88 -15.91 -10.78
CA THR A 79 -10.33 -15.66 -10.83
C THR A 79 -10.76 -15.21 -12.22
N SER A 80 -12.05 -14.98 -12.43
CA SER A 80 -12.57 -14.35 -13.66
C SER A 80 -12.15 -12.87 -13.81
N ALA A 81 -11.77 -12.19 -12.73
CA ALA A 81 -11.31 -10.81 -12.78
C ALA A 81 -9.79 -10.73 -12.99
N PRO A 82 -9.31 -9.84 -13.88
CA PRO A 82 -7.88 -9.67 -14.10
C PRO A 82 -7.18 -9.21 -12.83
N ASP A 83 -5.95 -9.66 -12.65
CA ASP A 83 -5.08 -9.31 -11.52
C ASP A 83 -5.64 -9.68 -10.13
N LEU A 84 -6.71 -10.48 -10.08
CA LEU A 84 -7.35 -10.94 -8.87
C LEU A 84 -7.21 -12.46 -8.75
N PHE A 85 -6.67 -12.89 -7.61
CA PHE A 85 -6.32 -14.27 -7.32
C PHE A 85 -6.87 -14.67 -5.96
N TYR A 86 -6.94 -15.97 -5.71
CA TYR A 86 -7.19 -16.51 -4.38
C TYR A 86 -6.18 -17.59 -4.02
N PHE A 87 -5.99 -17.81 -2.72
CA PHE A 87 -5.11 -18.87 -2.21
C PHE A 87 -5.67 -19.44 -0.90
N ASP A 88 -5.20 -20.61 -0.52
CA ASP A 88 -5.53 -21.26 0.76
C ASP A 88 -4.79 -20.59 1.92
N GLY A 89 -5.49 -19.71 2.63
CA GLY A 89 -5.02 -19.01 3.83
C GLY A 89 -5.42 -19.68 5.14
N SER A 90 -5.71 -20.98 5.17
CA SER A 90 -6.08 -21.72 6.40
C SER A 90 -5.11 -21.54 7.57
N VAL A 91 -3.83 -21.36 7.26
CA VAL A 91 -2.72 -21.14 8.19
C VAL A 91 -2.55 -19.66 8.61
N MET A 92 -3.26 -18.74 7.96
CA MET A 92 -3.32 -17.35 8.39
C MET A 92 -4.37 -17.22 9.49
N HIS A 93 -3.93 -17.17 10.74
CA HIS A 93 -4.78 -16.91 11.91
C HIS A 93 -5.31 -15.46 11.98
N LEU A 94 -5.65 -14.87 10.84
CA LEU A 94 -6.15 -13.50 10.70
C LEU A 94 -7.64 -13.37 11.02
N VAL A 95 -8.35 -14.47 11.24
CA VAL A 95 -9.76 -14.49 11.62
C VAL A 95 -9.94 -15.45 12.79
N THR A 96 -10.73 -15.02 13.77
CA THR A 96 -11.16 -15.81 14.92
C THR A 96 -11.71 -17.16 14.47
N SER A 97 -11.27 -18.20 15.17
CA SER A 97 -11.60 -19.62 15.05
C SER A 97 -13.02 -19.95 14.56
N GLU A 98 -13.10 -21.04 13.77
CA GLU A 98 -14.28 -21.87 13.39
C GLU A 98 -14.70 -21.87 11.90
N SER A 99 -14.18 -20.96 11.07
CA SER A 99 -14.58 -20.92 9.67
C SER A 99 -13.88 -22.00 8.82
N LYS A 100 -14.66 -22.92 8.23
CA LYS A 100 -14.23 -23.90 7.19
C LYS A 100 -13.86 -23.26 5.84
N ALA A 101 -13.68 -21.94 5.80
CA ALA A 101 -13.51 -21.16 4.58
C ALA A 101 -12.06 -20.64 4.47
N PRO A 102 -11.14 -21.45 3.91
CA PRO A 102 -9.71 -21.13 3.95
C PRO A 102 -9.31 -20.09 2.90
N PHE A 103 -10.12 -19.90 1.86
CA PHE A 103 -9.67 -19.10 0.72
C PHE A 103 -9.71 -17.60 1.03
N ARG A 104 -8.62 -16.93 0.65
CA ARG A 104 -8.39 -15.48 0.78
C ARG A 104 -8.14 -14.87 -0.58
N LEU A 105 -8.58 -13.63 -0.77
CA LEU A 105 -8.39 -12.88 -2.01
C LEU A 105 -7.12 -12.02 -1.98
N VAL A 106 -6.45 -11.93 -3.12
CA VAL A 106 -5.32 -11.03 -3.39
C VAL A 106 -5.57 -10.29 -4.69
N TYR A 107 -5.44 -8.97 -4.66
CA TYR A 107 -5.45 -8.12 -5.85
C TYR A 107 -4.06 -7.53 -6.10
N LEU A 108 -3.55 -7.67 -7.33
CA LEU A 108 -2.19 -7.35 -7.72
C LEU A 108 -2.13 -6.28 -8.83
N ASP A 109 -2.04 -5.01 -8.45
CA ASP A 109 -1.89 -3.92 -9.42
C ASP A 109 -0.41 -3.56 -9.58
N ARG A 110 0.25 -4.26 -10.52
CA ARG A 110 1.68 -4.06 -10.83
C ARG A 110 1.96 -2.62 -11.31
N SER A 111 1.03 -2.02 -12.04
CA SER A 111 1.18 -0.66 -12.59
C SER A 111 1.32 0.39 -11.49
N SER A 112 0.56 0.24 -10.40
CA SER A 112 0.60 1.15 -9.27
C SER A 112 1.53 0.68 -8.15
N LYS A 113 2.25 -0.44 -8.33
CA LYS A 113 3.08 -1.11 -7.30
C LYS A 113 2.28 -1.48 -6.05
N LYS A 114 1.03 -1.93 -6.21
CA LYS A 114 0.08 -2.20 -5.12
C LYS A 114 -0.26 -3.68 -5.05
N LEU A 115 -0.27 -4.21 -3.83
CA LEU A 115 -0.92 -5.48 -3.52
C LEU A 115 -1.97 -5.24 -2.43
N GLU A 116 -3.17 -5.76 -2.62
CA GLU A 116 -4.22 -5.81 -1.59
C GLU A 116 -4.41 -7.27 -1.16
N LEU A 117 -4.21 -7.56 0.12
CA LEU A 117 -4.49 -8.87 0.72
C LEU A 117 -5.74 -8.75 1.58
N TYR A 118 -6.84 -9.37 1.14
CA TYR A 118 -8.14 -9.25 1.79
C TYR A 118 -8.19 -10.09 3.07
N GLY A 119 -8.35 -9.41 4.20
CA GLY A 119 -8.21 -10.01 5.54
C GLY A 119 -9.53 -10.44 6.16
N ASP A 120 -10.64 -9.79 5.80
CA ASP A 120 -11.99 -10.05 6.31
C ASP A 120 -12.81 -10.99 5.40
N THR A 121 -12.26 -11.39 4.26
CA THR A 121 -12.91 -12.29 3.33
C THR A 121 -12.52 -13.73 3.60
N ALA A 122 -13.49 -14.63 3.77
CA ALA A 122 -13.24 -16.06 3.93
C ALA A 122 -14.20 -16.86 3.05
N PHE A 123 -13.68 -17.56 2.04
CA PHE A 123 -14.50 -18.30 1.08
C PHE A 123 -14.32 -19.81 1.21
N ALA A 124 -15.44 -20.53 1.15
CA ALA A 124 -15.46 -21.99 1.22
C ALA A 124 -14.94 -22.64 -0.06
N ASP A 125 -15.19 -22.02 -1.21
CA ASP A 125 -14.84 -22.52 -2.53
C ASP A 125 -14.69 -21.38 -3.56
N GLN A 126 -14.27 -21.74 -4.77
CA GLN A 126 -14.12 -20.81 -5.89
C GLN A 126 -15.44 -20.14 -6.31
N ARG A 127 -16.58 -20.83 -6.20
CA ARG A 127 -17.88 -20.25 -6.58
C ARG A 127 -18.23 -19.07 -5.68
N ALA A 128 -17.97 -19.18 -4.37
CA ALA A 128 -18.17 -18.09 -3.42
C ALA A 128 -17.25 -16.89 -3.72
N VAL A 129 -16.00 -17.15 -4.16
CA VAL A 129 -15.08 -16.11 -4.63
C VAL A 129 -15.67 -15.38 -5.83
N GLU A 130 -16.08 -16.11 -6.87
CA GLU A 130 -16.63 -15.53 -8.10
C GLU A 130 -17.90 -14.70 -7.86
N GLN A 131 -18.80 -15.20 -6.99
CA GLN A 131 -19.98 -14.44 -6.57
C GLN A 131 -19.61 -13.15 -5.84
N PHE A 132 -18.61 -13.18 -4.97
CA PHE A 132 -18.15 -11.99 -4.26
C PHE A 132 -17.59 -10.93 -5.21
N ILE A 133 -16.73 -11.32 -6.16
CA ILE A 133 -16.05 -10.38 -7.06
C ILE A 133 -16.95 -9.86 -8.18
N SER A 134 -18.06 -10.55 -8.47
CA SER A 134 -19.07 -10.10 -9.43
C SER A 134 -19.69 -8.75 -9.06
N ASN A 135 -19.63 -8.37 -7.77
CA ASN A 135 -20.04 -7.06 -7.29
C ASN A 135 -18.82 -6.26 -6.83
N ARG A 136 -18.41 -5.27 -7.65
CA ARG A 136 -17.28 -4.39 -7.36
C ARG A 136 -17.37 -3.69 -5.99
N LYS A 137 -18.59 -3.41 -5.48
CA LYS A 137 -18.77 -2.79 -4.15
C LYS A 137 -18.11 -3.62 -3.05
N ASN A 138 -18.17 -4.96 -3.16
CA ASN A 138 -17.61 -5.86 -2.16
C ASN A 138 -16.10 -5.64 -1.97
N LEU A 139 -15.34 -5.53 -3.07
CA LEU A 139 -13.90 -5.25 -3.03
C LEU A 139 -13.58 -3.89 -2.40
N ILE A 140 -14.44 -2.89 -2.62
CA ILE A 140 -14.25 -1.54 -2.09
C ILE A 140 -14.57 -1.50 -0.58
N THR A 141 -15.59 -2.23 -0.13
CA THR A 141 -16.06 -2.23 1.27
C THR A 141 -15.39 -3.26 2.18
N SER A 142 -14.60 -4.19 1.61
CA SER A 142 -13.86 -5.17 2.39
C SER A 142 -12.49 -4.67 2.84
N PHE A 143 -12.09 -5.15 4.01
CA PHE A 143 -10.80 -4.87 4.60
C PHE A 143 -9.69 -5.59 3.85
N ALA A 144 -8.70 -4.82 3.40
CA ALA A 144 -7.49 -5.37 2.83
C ALA A 144 -6.26 -4.70 3.44
N TYR A 145 -5.25 -5.52 3.73
CA TYR A 145 -3.90 -5.03 3.96
C TYR A 145 -3.35 -4.47 2.65
N LEU A 146 -2.79 -3.27 2.69
CA LEU A 146 -2.25 -2.60 1.52
C LEU A 146 -0.73 -2.61 1.59
N LEU A 147 -0.12 -3.24 0.58
CA LEU A 147 1.32 -3.44 0.53
C LEU A 147 1.93 -2.72 -0.67
N THR A 148 3.18 -2.27 -0.49
CA THR A 148 3.95 -1.51 -1.49
C THR A 148 5.07 -2.38 -2.03
N SER A 149 5.20 -2.44 -3.35
CA SER A 149 6.23 -3.24 -4.03
C SER A 149 7.63 -2.66 -3.81
N ASP A 150 8.58 -3.54 -3.55
CA ASP A 150 10.04 -3.36 -3.67
C ASP A 150 10.57 -2.13 -2.92
N LEU A 151 9.98 -1.84 -1.75
CA LEU A 151 10.46 -0.83 -0.82
C LEU A 151 11.09 -1.54 0.38
N GLU A 152 12.37 -1.26 0.65
CA GLU A 152 13.06 -1.79 1.83
C GLU A 152 12.85 -0.89 3.06
N LEU A 153 12.96 -1.46 4.27
CA LEU A 153 12.77 -0.70 5.51
C LEU A 153 13.76 0.47 5.64
N LYS A 154 15.04 0.25 5.31
CA LYS A 154 16.07 1.29 5.38
C LYS A 154 15.80 2.44 4.40
N GLU A 155 15.25 2.12 3.23
CA GLU A 155 14.88 3.13 2.24
C GLU A 155 13.68 3.95 2.72
N ALA A 156 12.66 3.26 3.25
CA ALA A 156 11.48 3.92 3.82
C ALA A 156 11.85 4.83 5.01
N GLN A 157 12.76 4.38 5.88
CA GLN A 157 13.26 5.16 7.03
C GLN A 157 14.01 6.43 6.62
N ALA A 158 14.62 6.43 5.43
CA ALA A 158 15.30 7.60 4.88
C ALA A 158 14.34 8.61 4.26
N PHE A 159 13.04 8.29 4.13
CA PHE A 159 12.07 9.21 3.55
C PHE A 159 11.89 10.46 4.43
N PRO A 160 11.94 11.65 3.83
CA PRO A 160 11.80 12.89 4.56
C PRO A 160 10.39 13.05 5.14
N ALA A 161 10.30 13.95 6.12
CA ALA A 161 9.03 14.33 6.72
C ALA A 161 8.08 14.93 5.69
N LEU A 162 6.80 14.60 5.79
CA LEU A 162 5.80 15.07 4.83
C LEU A 162 5.71 16.61 4.77
N LYS A 163 5.94 17.31 5.88
CA LYS A 163 5.98 18.79 5.92
C LYS A 163 7.02 19.40 4.99
N THR A 164 7.99 18.61 4.51
CA THR A 164 9.04 19.06 3.58
C THR A 164 8.71 18.80 2.11
N ILE A 165 7.49 18.33 1.81
CA ILE A 165 7.07 17.97 0.46
C ILE A 165 7.18 19.15 -0.52
N SER A 166 7.85 18.91 -1.64
CA SER A 166 7.99 19.90 -2.71
C SER A 166 6.66 20.19 -3.39
N LYS A 167 6.50 21.36 -4.01
CA LYS A 167 5.29 21.69 -4.80
C LYS A 167 5.03 20.69 -5.93
N ALA A 168 6.09 20.19 -6.58
CA ALA A 168 5.97 19.19 -7.64
C ALA A 168 5.44 17.85 -7.11
N ASP A 169 5.90 17.44 -5.92
CA ASP A 169 5.45 16.20 -5.29
C ASP A 169 4.06 16.32 -4.69
N GLN A 170 3.63 17.52 -4.25
CA GLN A 170 2.22 17.76 -3.88
C GLN A 170 1.27 17.47 -5.06
N GLU A 171 1.65 17.88 -6.27
CA GLU A 171 0.86 17.60 -7.46
C GLU A 171 0.93 16.12 -7.86
N ARG A 172 2.09 15.48 -7.67
CA ARG A 172 2.22 14.03 -7.82
C ARG A 172 1.32 13.28 -6.83
N TYR A 173 1.28 13.70 -5.56
CA TYR A 173 0.41 13.15 -4.54
C TYR A 173 -1.05 13.24 -4.96
N ARG A 174 -1.52 14.43 -5.36
CA ARG A 174 -2.89 14.67 -5.85
C ARG A 174 -3.29 13.71 -6.96
N ARG A 175 -2.40 13.50 -7.93
CA ARG A 175 -2.66 12.57 -9.06
C ARG A 175 -2.86 11.14 -8.59
N VAL A 176 -2.05 10.68 -7.63
CA VAL A 176 -2.18 9.33 -7.06
C VAL A 176 -3.42 9.23 -6.15
N ASP A 177 -3.73 10.29 -5.38
CA ASP A 177 -4.89 10.37 -4.50
C ASP A 177 -6.23 10.44 -5.26
N LYS A 178 -6.24 10.97 -6.48
CA LYS A 178 -7.44 11.09 -7.32
C LYS A 178 -8.15 9.74 -7.51
N LYS A 179 -7.42 8.63 -7.69
CA LYS A 179 -8.00 7.29 -7.84
C LYS A 179 -8.79 6.88 -6.59
N ARG A 180 -8.22 7.11 -5.40
CA ARG A 180 -8.86 6.86 -4.10
C ARG A 180 -10.14 7.70 -3.98
N TYR A 181 -10.07 8.99 -4.31
CA TYR A 181 -11.23 9.89 -4.26
C TYR A 181 -12.36 9.43 -5.20
N GLN A 182 -12.03 9.04 -6.43
CA GLN A 182 -13.00 8.54 -7.42
C GLN A 182 -13.69 7.25 -6.94
N GLU A 183 -12.95 6.33 -6.33
CA GLU A 183 -13.53 5.11 -5.75
C GLU A 183 -14.50 5.44 -4.62
N LEU A 184 -14.15 6.37 -3.72
CA LEU A 184 -15.00 6.78 -2.61
C LEU A 184 -16.26 7.54 -3.03
N SER A 185 -16.13 8.49 -3.96
CA SER A 185 -17.25 9.32 -4.44
C SER A 185 -18.31 8.51 -5.19
N SER A 186 -17.94 7.35 -5.72
CA SER A 186 -18.87 6.44 -6.39
C SER A 186 -19.78 5.62 -5.44
N LEU A 187 -19.53 5.69 -4.13
CA LEU A 187 -20.26 4.88 -3.14
C LEU A 187 -21.44 5.64 -2.54
N ASP A 188 -22.58 4.97 -2.44
CA ASP A 188 -23.65 5.40 -1.55
C ASP A 188 -23.27 5.11 -0.09
N LEU A 189 -22.72 6.11 0.59
CA LEU A 189 -22.30 6.03 1.98
C LEU A 189 -23.49 5.88 2.96
N ASN A 190 -24.70 6.26 2.56
CA ASN A 190 -25.88 6.11 3.40
C ASN A 190 -26.37 4.66 3.40
N GLY A 191 -26.20 3.96 2.27
CA GLY A 191 -26.46 2.53 2.13
C GLY A 191 -25.38 1.60 2.70
N LEU A 192 -24.50 2.08 3.58
CA LEU A 192 -23.47 1.27 4.26
C LEU A 192 -23.76 1.13 5.75
N SER A 193 -23.51 -0.07 6.28
CA SER A 193 -23.54 -0.32 7.73
C SER A 193 -22.42 0.44 8.46
N THR A 194 -22.55 0.59 9.77
CA THR A 194 -21.49 1.19 10.61
C THR A 194 -20.17 0.45 10.47
N ASP A 195 -20.19 -0.89 10.47
CA ASP A 195 -18.99 -1.71 10.35
C ASP A 195 -18.30 -1.50 8.99
N GLN A 196 -19.07 -1.43 7.91
CA GLN A 196 -18.54 -1.14 6.57
C GLN A 196 -17.90 0.25 6.52
N LYS A 197 -18.48 1.25 7.19
CA LYS A 197 -17.90 2.59 7.28
C LYS A 197 -16.58 2.58 8.04
N VAL A 198 -16.48 1.82 9.14
CA VAL A 198 -15.24 1.66 9.90
C VAL A 198 -14.16 0.96 9.06
N VAL A 199 -14.49 -0.15 8.42
CA VAL A 199 -13.58 -0.87 7.51
C VAL A 199 -13.07 0.03 6.40
N MET A 200 -13.97 0.79 5.78
CA MET A 200 -13.60 1.77 4.76
C MET A 200 -12.66 2.83 5.33
N MET A 201 -12.98 3.43 6.48
CA MET A 201 -12.12 4.42 7.11
C MET A 201 -10.69 3.88 7.29
N VAL A 202 -10.53 2.65 7.78
CA VAL A 202 -9.22 2.02 7.93
C VAL A 202 -8.52 1.80 6.58
N LYS A 203 -9.23 1.25 5.58
CA LYS A 203 -8.69 1.03 4.23
C LYS A 203 -8.24 2.35 3.59
N GLN A 204 -9.02 3.42 3.75
CA GLN A 204 -8.71 4.75 3.23
C GLN A 204 -7.48 5.36 3.90
N THR A 205 -7.33 5.19 5.22
CA THR A 205 -6.11 5.60 5.94
C THR A 205 -4.87 4.86 5.42
N ASN A 206 -4.97 3.55 5.21
CA ASN A 206 -3.87 2.77 4.63
C ASN A 206 -3.52 3.23 3.20
N LEU A 207 -4.51 3.60 2.38
CA LEU A 207 -4.27 4.15 1.03
C LEU A 207 -3.53 5.49 1.11
N ILE A 208 -3.91 6.37 2.04
CA ILE A 208 -3.23 7.66 2.26
C ILE A 208 -1.76 7.43 2.62
N TYR A 209 -1.50 6.50 3.55
CA TYR A 209 -0.13 6.18 4.00
C TYR A 209 0.71 5.65 2.84
N ARG A 210 0.15 4.70 2.11
CA ARG A 210 0.78 4.12 0.93
C ARG A 210 1.07 5.18 -0.14
N ASN A 211 0.15 6.11 -0.38
CA ASN A 211 0.35 7.17 -1.36
C ASN A 211 1.53 8.08 -0.99
N CYS A 212 1.76 8.34 0.30
CA CYS A 212 2.97 9.04 0.77
C CYS A 212 4.24 8.23 0.43
N LEU A 213 4.25 6.93 0.70
CA LEU A 213 5.40 6.08 0.39
C LEU A 213 5.71 6.06 -1.12
N LEU A 214 4.68 6.04 -1.98
CA LEU A 214 4.84 6.05 -3.43
C LEU A 214 5.47 7.32 -3.99
N ILE A 215 5.33 8.44 -3.29
CA ILE A 215 5.98 9.70 -3.66
C ILE A 215 7.30 9.93 -2.91
N GLY A 216 7.73 8.97 -2.09
CA GLY A 216 9.02 9.02 -1.39
C GLY A 216 9.00 9.85 -0.10
N TYR A 217 7.86 9.90 0.60
CA TYR A 217 7.72 10.60 1.88
C TYR A 217 7.18 9.67 2.95
N ARG A 218 7.56 9.92 4.21
CA ARG A 218 7.00 9.16 5.33
C ARG A 218 5.49 9.42 5.48
N PRO A 219 4.71 8.46 5.98
CA PRO A 219 3.31 8.68 6.35
C PRO A 219 3.15 9.80 7.40
N PRO A 220 1.95 10.38 7.54
CA PRO A 220 1.69 11.37 8.58
C PRO A 220 1.79 10.72 9.97
N ILE A 221 2.59 11.31 10.87
CA ILE A 221 2.78 10.79 12.25
C ILE A 221 2.05 11.62 13.31
N ASP A 222 1.55 12.80 12.94
CA ASP A 222 0.89 13.73 13.87
C ASP A 222 -0.34 14.40 13.23
N GLN A 223 -1.21 14.98 14.06
CA GLN A 223 -2.45 15.64 13.62
C GLN A 223 -2.21 16.79 12.62
N SER A 224 -1.07 17.48 12.72
CA SER A 224 -0.75 18.58 11.83
C SER A 224 -0.31 18.09 10.44
N GLU A 225 0.41 16.97 10.36
CA GLU A 225 0.74 16.28 9.10
C GLU A 225 -0.52 15.72 8.44
N PHE A 226 -1.44 15.15 9.21
CA PHE A 226 -2.76 14.74 8.71
C PHE A 226 -3.57 15.93 8.17
N SER A 227 -3.61 17.03 8.90
CA SER A 227 -4.32 18.25 8.49
C SER A 227 -3.73 18.84 7.21
N PHE A 228 -2.40 18.78 7.07
CA PHE A 228 -1.70 19.18 5.85
C PHE A 228 -2.04 18.26 4.66
N LEU A 229 -2.05 16.93 4.82
CA LEU A 229 -2.49 16.02 3.76
C LEU A 229 -3.91 16.32 3.29
N LYS A 230 -4.82 16.63 4.20
CA LYS A 230 -6.20 16.99 3.86
C LYS A 230 -6.30 18.23 2.97
N GLN A 231 -5.34 19.14 3.04
CA GLN A 231 -5.24 20.29 2.12
C GLN A 231 -4.69 19.88 0.75
N LEU A 232 -3.95 18.77 0.68
CA LEU A 232 -3.40 18.22 -0.56
C LEU A 232 -4.34 17.24 -1.26
N THR A 233 -5.30 16.62 -0.55
CA THR A 233 -6.26 15.69 -1.16
C THR A 233 -7.07 16.38 -2.26
N TYR A 234 -7.41 15.62 -3.31
CA TYR A 234 -8.21 16.13 -4.43
C TYR A 234 -9.53 16.71 -3.90
N GLN A 235 -9.79 17.98 -4.22
CA GLN A 235 -11.08 18.63 -4.06
C GLN A 235 -11.70 18.75 -5.45
N GLU A 236 -12.96 18.37 -5.62
CA GLU A 236 -13.67 18.68 -6.86
C GLU A 236 -13.67 20.22 -7.05
N PRO A 237 -13.36 20.71 -8.27
CA PRO A 237 -13.44 22.13 -8.58
C PRO A 237 -14.87 22.66 -8.49
#